data_AF-M1EQ59-F1
#
_entry.id   AF-M1EQ59-F1
#
_cell.length_a   1.000
_cell.length_b   1.000
_cell.length_c   1.000
_cell.angle_alpha   90.00
_cell.angle_beta   90.00
_cell.angle_gamma   90.00
#
_symmetry.space_group_name_H-M   'P 1'
#
loop_
_entity.id
_entity.type
_entity.pdbx_description
1 polymer ?
#
loop_
_entity_poly.entity_id
_entity_poly.type
_entity_poly.pdbx_seq_one_letter_code
_entity_poly.pdbx_strand_id
1 'polypeptide(L)' 'ALYTYEDGSDDLKLAASGDGGLQELSGHFENQKVMYGFCSVKDSQAALPKYVLINWVGEDVPDARKCACASHVAKVAEF' A
#
# COMPACT_ATOMS: atom_id res chain seq x y z
N ALA A 1 -5.04 -5.28 3.67
CA ALA A 1 -4.69 -4.16 4.57
C ALA A 1 -4.08 -3.03 3.74
N LEU A 2 -4.29 -1.79 4.15
CA LEU A 2 -3.79 -0.58 3.50
C LEU A 2 -3.10 0.29 4.54
N TYR A 3 -1.90 0.75 4.24
CA TYR A 3 -1.10 1.59 5.10
C TYR A 3 -0.79 2.93 4.43
N THR A 4 -0.62 3.97 5.22
CA THR A 4 -0.15 5.29 4.76
C THR A 4 0.70 5.93 5.84
N TYR A 5 1.35 7.05 5.53
CA TYR A 5 2.17 7.77 6.49
C TYR A 5 1.31 8.59 7.47
N GLU A 6 1.77 8.71 8.71
CA GLU A 6 1.28 9.74 9.63
C GLU A 6 1.62 11.15 9.13
N ASP A 7 0.77 12.12 9.45
CA ASP A 7 0.93 13.48 8.93
C ASP A 7 2.20 14.12 9.52
N GLY A 8 3.16 14.43 8.65
CA GLY A 8 4.45 14.99 9.05
C GLY A 8 5.46 13.99 9.61
N SER A 9 5.19 12.67 9.53
CA SER A 9 6.13 11.61 9.90
C SER A 9 6.39 10.64 8.74
N ASP A 10 7.45 9.84 8.88
CA ASP A 10 7.74 8.67 8.05
C ASP A 10 7.25 7.36 8.67
N ASP A 11 6.51 7.45 9.77
CA ASP A 11 5.86 6.31 10.42
C ASP A 11 4.61 5.88 9.65
N LEU A 12 4.46 4.57 9.46
CA LEU A 12 3.29 3.98 8.83
C LEU A 12 2.17 3.74 9.83
N LYS A 13 0.96 4.15 9.46
CA LYS A 13 -0.30 3.82 10.14
C LYS A 13 -1.20 2.95 9.26
N LEU A 14 -2.04 2.13 9.89
CA LEU A 14 -3.11 1.42 9.22
C LEU A 14 -4.19 2.41 8.77
N ALA A 15 -4.43 2.48 7.46
CA ALA A 15 -5.47 3.31 6.86
C ALA A 15 -6.79 2.55 6.73
N ALA A 16 -6.73 1.28 6.29
CA ALA A 16 -7.91 0.42 6.13
C ALA A 16 -7.54 -1.07 6.18
N SER A 17 -8.51 -1.92 6.50
CA SER A 17 -8.41 -3.38 6.44
C SER A 17 -9.76 -3.98 6.12
N GLY A 18 -9.77 -5.09 5.38
CA GLY A 18 -10.99 -5.78 4.94
C GLY A 18 -10.66 -7.08 4.22
N ASP A 19 -11.71 -7.82 3.87
CA ASP A 19 -11.64 -9.17 3.29
C ASP A 19 -12.10 -9.21 1.81
N GLY A 20 -12.48 -8.06 1.23
CA GLY A 20 -12.95 -7.90 -0.15
C GLY A 20 -11.85 -7.88 -1.21
N GLY A 21 -10.60 -8.17 -0.83
CA GLY A 21 -9.47 -8.35 -1.73
C GLY A 21 -9.09 -7.09 -2.50
N LEU A 22 -8.60 -7.26 -3.74
CA LEU A 22 -8.09 -6.17 -4.57
C LEU A 22 -9.17 -5.15 -4.96
N GLN A 23 -10.42 -5.59 -5.11
CA GLN A 23 -11.53 -4.73 -5.52
C GLN A 23 -11.92 -3.76 -4.41
N GLU A 24 -11.95 -4.22 -3.16
CA GLU A 24 -12.17 -3.34 -2.01
C GLU A 24 -10.95 -2.44 -1.80
N LEU A 25 -9.74 -3.02 -1.83
CA LEU A 25 -8.49 -2.28 -1.61
C LEU A 25 -8.32 -1.11 -2.59
N SER A 26 -8.70 -1.28 -3.86
CA SER A 26 -8.57 -0.23 -4.86
C SER A 26 -9.44 0.99 -4.59
N GLY A 27 -10.59 0.81 -3.93
CA GLY A 27 -11.50 1.90 -3.55
C GLY A 27 -11.00 2.77 -2.41
N HIS A 28 -9.94 2.35 -1.71
CA HIS A 28 -9.39 3.07 -0.56
C HIS A 28 -8.12 3.88 -0.88
N PHE A 29 -7.59 3.82 -2.11
CA PHE A 29 -6.43 4.63 -2.48
C PHE A 29 -6.80 6.11 -2.65
N GLU A 30 -5.93 6.99 -2.16
CA GLU A 30 -6.10 8.43 -2.22
C GLU A 30 -5.02 9.08 -3.10
N ASN A 31 -5.42 10.03 -3.96
CA ASN A 31 -4.50 10.72 -4.89
C ASN A 31 -3.51 11.66 -4.20
N GLN A 32 -3.77 12.06 -2.95
CA GLN A 32 -2.92 12.99 -2.20
C GLN A 32 -1.89 12.29 -1.31
N LYS A 33 -1.85 10.95 -1.31
CA LYS A 33 -1.05 10.17 -0.37
C LYS A 33 -0.18 9.12 -1.05
N VAL A 34 0.94 8.82 -0.40
CA VAL A 34 1.66 7.57 -0.64
C VAL A 34 1.06 6.50 0.26
N MET A 35 0.76 5.35 -0.32
CA MET A 35 0.08 4.27 0.39
C MET A 35 0.66 2.90 -0.02
N TYR A 36 0.56 1.94 0.89
CA TYR A 36 1.02 0.57 0.68
C TYR A 36 -0.13 -0.39 0.90
N GLY A 37 -0.59 -1.03 -0.18
CA GLY A 37 -1.66 -2.01 -0.14
C GLY A 37 -1.11 -3.42 -0.07
N PHE A 38 -1.49 -4.20 0.93
CA PHE A 38 -1.15 -5.61 1.06
C PHE A 38 -2.40 -6.47 0.93
N CYS A 39 -2.42 -7.37 -0.06
CA CYS A 39 -3.57 -8.23 -0.34
C CYS A 39 -3.14 -9.68 -0.55
N SER A 40 -3.79 -10.60 0.17
CA SER A 40 -3.71 -12.02 -0.16
C SER A 40 -4.67 -12.32 -1.32
N VAL A 41 -4.18 -12.94 -2.37
CA VAL A 41 -4.97 -13.41 -3.51
C VAL A 41 -5.00 -14.93 -3.47
N LYS A 42 -6.20 -15.49 -3.40
CA LYS A 42 -6.41 -16.93 -3.55
C LYS A 42 -6.41 -17.24 -5.04
N ASP A 43 -5.42 -18.00 -5.47
CA ASP A 43 -5.38 -18.58 -6.81
C ASP A 43 -5.95 -20.00 -6.70
N SER A 44 -7.04 -20.28 -7.40
CA SER A 44 -7.72 -21.59 -7.39
C SER A 44 -6.81 -22.74 -7.83
N GLN A 45 -5.71 -22.46 -8.53
CA GLN A 45 -4.73 -23.46 -8.95
C GLN A 45 -3.51 -23.58 -8.02
N ALA A 46 -3.34 -22.66 -7.06
CA ALA A 46 -2.21 -22.66 -6.16
C ALA A 46 -2.59 -23.24 -4.78
N ALA A 47 -1.77 -24.14 -4.26
CA ALA A 47 -1.95 -24.69 -2.91
C ALA A 47 -1.72 -23.66 -1.79
N LEU A 48 -0.98 -22.58 -2.08
CA LEU A 48 -0.64 -21.52 -1.13
C LEU A 48 -1.18 -20.18 -1.60
N PRO A 49 -1.67 -19.32 -0.68
CA PRO A 49 -2.09 -17.96 -1.03
C PRO A 49 -0.90 -17.17 -1.57
N LYS A 50 -1.15 -16.38 -2.62
CA LYS A 50 -0.18 -15.41 -3.14
C LYS A 50 -0.40 -14.07 -2.45
N TYR A 51 0.66 -13.32 -2.21
CA TYR A 51 0.57 -11.99 -1.63
C TYR A 51 1.00 -10.94 -2.63
N VAL A 52 0.26 -9.85 -2.69
CA VAL A 52 0.53 -8.70 -3.57
C VAL A 52 0.78 -7.48 -2.68
N LEU A 53 1.91 -6.81 -2.91
CA LEU A 53 2.22 -5.50 -2.37
C LEU A 53 2.04 -4.46 -3.48
N ILE A 54 1.18 -3.48 -3.25
CA ILE A 54 0.94 -2.34 -4.12
C ILE A 54 1.62 -1.12 -3.50
N ASN A 55 2.63 -0.58 -4.18
CA ASN A 55 3.19 0.72 -3.86
C ASN A 55 2.41 1.80 -4.64
N TRP A 56 1.51 2.49 -3.95
CA TRP A 56 0.68 3.54 -4.53
C TRP A 56 1.29 4.91 -4.26
N VAL A 57 1.51 5.67 -5.33
CA VAL A 57 1.93 7.07 -5.27
C VAL A 57 0.84 7.88 -5.94
N GLY A 58 0.01 8.55 -5.14
CA GLY A 58 -1.06 9.38 -5.66
C GLY A 58 -0.56 10.52 -6.55
N GLU A 59 -1.38 10.90 -7.53
CA GLU A 59 -1.01 11.90 -8.55
C GLU A 59 -0.68 13.27 -7.95
N ASP A 60 -1.39 13.66 -6.90
CA ASP A 60 -1.30 14.95 -6.22
C ASP A 60 -0.24 14.98 -5.09
N VAL A 61 0.55 13.92 -4.93
CA VAL A 61 1.66 13.89 -3.96
C VAL A 61 2.79 14.83 -4.43
N PRO A 62 3.35 15.71 -3.56
CA PRO A 62 4.49 16.54 -3.92
C PRO A 62 5.71 15.73 -4.36
N ASP A 63 6.41 16.16 -5.41
CA ASP A 63 7.53 15.39 -6.01
C ASP A 63 8.67 15.11 -5.03
N ALA A 64 8.96 16.04 -4.11
CA ALA A 64 9.94 15.82 -3.05
C ALA A 64 9.55 14.63 -2.14
N ARG A 65 8.24 14.46 -1.86
CA ARG A 65 7.71 13.34 -1.08
C ARG A 65 7.75 12.05 -1.87
N LYS A 66 7.43 12.08 -3.18
CA LYS A 66 7.57 10.92 -4.07
C LYS A 66 9.01 10.37 -4.06
N CYS A 67 9.99 11.26 -4.14
CA CYS A 67 11.41 10.90 -4.13
C CYS A 67 11.85 10.26 -2.80
N ALA A 68 11.48 10.87 -1.67
CA ALA A 68 11.80 10.32 -0.34
C ALA A 68 11.20 8.92 -0.13
N CYS A 69 9.90 8.76 -0.40
CA CYS A 69 9.20 7.49 -0.17
C CYS A 69 9.63 6.35 -1.10
N ALA A 70 10.24 6.64 -2.26
CA ALA A 70 10.77 5.60 -3.14
C ALA A 70 11.85 4.75 -2.45
N SER A 71 12.64 5.35 -1.55
CA SER A 71 13.67 4.65 -0.78
C SER A 71 13.09 3.73 0.32
N HIS A 72 11.86 3.99 0.75
CA HIS A 72 11.21 3.23 1.83
C HIS A 72 10.60 1.90 1.33
N VAL A 73 10.34 1.77 0.02
CA VAL A 73 9.67 0.61 -0.58
C VAL A 73 10.36 -0.70 -0.22
N ALA A 74 11.69 -0.74 -0.25
CA ALA A 74 12.46 -1.94 0.10
C ALA A 74 12.18 -2.39 1.54
N LYS A 75 12.15 -1.45 2.48
CA LYS A 75 11.92 -1.74 3.90
C LYS A 75 10.47 -2.12 4.20
N VAL A 76 9.51 -1.58 3.44
CA VAL A 76 8.09 -1.99 3.53
C VAL A 76 7.86 -3.39 2.95
N ALA A 77 8.63 -3.78 1.93
CA ALA A 77 8.52 -5.10 1.32
C ALA A 77 9.14 -6.24 2.15
N GLU A 78 10.01 -5.91 3.12
CA GLU A 78 10.59 -6.87 4.07
C GLU A 78 9.68 -7.21 5.25
N PHE A 79 8.60 -6.45 5.44
CA PHE A 79 7.58 -6.68 6.47
C PHE A 79 6.55 -7.73 6.04
#